data_AF-A0A068QXF0-F1
#
_entry.id   AF-A0A068QXF0-F1
#
_cell.length_a   1.000
_cell.length_b   1.000
_cell.length_c   1.000
_cell.angle_alpha   90.00
_cell.angle_beta   90.00
_cell.angle_gamma   90.00
#
_symmetry.space_group_name_H-M   'P 1'
#
loop_
_entity.id
_entity.type
_entity.pdbx_description
1 polymer ?
#
loop_
_entity_poly.entity_id
_entity_poly.type
_entity_poly.pdbx_seq_one_letter_code
_entity_poly.pdbx_strand_id
1 'polypeptide(L)'
;MECNPNHWNIHRVVFLKQYNKCIENDVSLEVIYSQAKSIHFINGSMVINQGAISERKFDKIIICPGVSVPNNIYGVNNESRYFSSPYPLYKNLSKISSDSKVAIIGTALTAIDIVRALMEKEHSGEIIIFSRSGRIPRIRNEKIITKAIYSTPNYVDELLKKGKIKNISDIYKLIKDELDNRKIPIYPLLKWFLWRRNAVSEIKYQLSLIASNYEGMEVALNVLHPNIENLWESLPESEKRYFNDKIRTKFMLFMNPMPLKAGLLLFHGLEQGTIYIKKDVIDIKWKEKLSLIVKDESYKEVDYIFNATSPSYELDKFTKGTSDILSELIDENHLKVSPFGGISVNPENGSSSDNIYFLGHITTGVHLLTNSLVGIKRQANRISNSIFN
;
A
#
# COMPACT_ATOMS: atom_id res chain seq x y z
N MET A 1 32.90 0.11 2.25
CA MET A 1 32.60 -1.30 1.91
C MET A 1 31.10 -1.47 1.78
N GLU A 2 30.69 -1.72 0.53
CA GLU A 2 29.48 -2.36 0.00
C GLU A 2 28.20 -2.40 0.87
N CYS A 3 27.21 -1.58 0.47
CA CYS A 3 25.81 -1.79 0.81
C CYS A 3 25.38 -3.21 0.40
N ASN A 4 24.79 -3.97 1.32
CA ASN A 4 24.35 -5.36 1.12
C ASN A 4 23.67 -5.57 -0.27
N PRO A 5 24.34 -6.25 -1.22
CA PRO A 5 23.85 -6.46 -2.59
C PRO A 5 22.57 -7.30 -2.68
N ASN A 6 22.18 -7.98 -1.59
CA ASN A 6 21.14 -9.00 -1.63
C ASN A 6 19.72 -8.47 -1.85
N HIS A 7 19.43 -7.21 -1.51
CA HIS A 7 18.08 -6.65 -1.74
C HIS A 7 17.82 -6.28 -3.21
N TRP A 8 18.82 -5.76 -3.93
CA TRP A 8 18.73 -5.55 -5.38
C TRP A 8 18.80 -6.88 -6.15
N ASN A 9 19.48 -7.88 -5.59
CA ASN A 9 19.57 -9.22 -6.18
C ASN A 9 18.21 -9.91 -6.27
N ILE A 10 17.29 -9.78 -5.30
CA ILE A 10 16.02 -10.53 -5.37
C ILE A 10 15.14 -10.04 -6.51
N HIS A 11 14.96 -8.72 -6.69
CA HIS A 11 14.15 -8.19 -7.79
C HIS A 11 14.76 -8.53 -9.15
N ARG A 12 16.10 -8.41 -9.28
CA ARG A 12 16.82 -8.78 -10.49
C ARG A 12 16.74 -10.28 -10.78
N VAL A 13 16.87 -11.13 -9.76
CA VAL A 13 16.75 -12.59 -9.89
C VAL A 13 15.34 -12.97 -10.31
N VAL A 14 14.30 -12.37 -9.70
CA VAL A 14 12.91 -12.63 -10.09
C VAL A 14 12.67 -12.19 -11.53
N PHE A 15 13.15 -11.00 -11.93
CA PHE A 15 13.07 -10.52 -13.30
C PHE A 15 13.76 -11.46 -14.28
N LEU A 16 15.02 -11.81 -14.04
CA LEU A 16 15.80 -12.71 -14.90
C LEU A 16 15.16 -14.09 -15.02
N LYS A 17 14.55 -14.60 -13.94
CA LYS A 17 13.79 -15.85 -13.99
C LYS A 17 12.58 -15.77 -14.91
N GLN A 18 11.82 -14.66 -14.87
CA GLN A 18 10.70 -14.48 -15.79
C GLN A 18 11.18 -14.24 -17.24
N TYR A 19 12.26 -13.48 -17.40
CA TYR A 19 12.90 -13.22 -18.70
C TYR A 19 13.31 -14.54 -19.39
N ASN A 20 13.99 -15.43 -18.67
CA ASN A 20 14.37 -16.74 -19.20
C ASN A 20 13.15 -17.59 -19.55
N LYS A 21 12.10 -17.54 -18.72
CA LYS A 21 10.85 -18.24 -19.02
C LYS A 21 10.19 -17.73 -20.31
N CYS A 22 10.25 -16.44 -20.60
CA CYS A 22 9.78 -15.89 -21.88
C CYS A 22 10.56 -16.51 -23.06
N ILE A 23 11.88 -16.56 -22.97
CA ILE A 23 12.74 -17.17 -24.00
C ILE A 23 12.43 -18.66 -24.19
N GLU A 24 12.26 -19.41 -23.10
CA GLU A 24 11.90 -20.84 -23.13
C GLU A 24 10.54 -21.11 -23.80
N ASN A 25 9.68 -20.10 -23.93
CA ASN A 25 8.36 -20.19 -24.54
C ASN A 25 8.30 -19.41 -25.88
N ASP A 26 9.45 -19.20 -26.53
CA ASP A 26 9.59 -18.50 -27.82
C ASP A 26 8.99 -17.07 -27.83
N VAL A 27 8.95 -16.42 -26.66
CA VAL A 27 8.54 -15.02 -26.54
C VAL A 27 9.78 -14.13 -26.70
N SER A 28 9.84 -13.41 -27.82
CA SER A 28 10.84 -12.36 -28.03
C SER A 28 10.63 -11.22 -27.03
N LEU A 29 11.66 -10.93 -26.24
CA LEU A 29 11.61 -9.90 -25.20
C LEU A 29 12.75 -8.90 -25.39
N GLU A 30 12.39 -7.63 -25.61
CA GLU A 30 13.33 -6.52 -25.64
C GLU A 30 13.18 -5.68 -24.38
N VAL A 31 14.27 -5.48 -23.64
CA VAL A 31 14.29 -4.64 -22.44
C VAL A 31 14.92 -3.30 -22.81
N ILE A 32 14.11 -2.25 -22.76
CA ILE A 32 14.53 -0.90 -23.11
C ILE A 32 14.77 -0.11 -21.82
N TYR A 33 16.01 0.34 -21.61
CA TYR A 33 16.41 1.18 -20.48
C TYR A 33 16.29 2.67 -20.86
N SER A 34 15.07 3.12 -21.14
CA SER A 34 14.75 4.52 -21.46
C SER A 34 13.47 4.96 -20.75
N GLN A 35 13.28 6.27 -20.63
CA GLN A 35 12.05 6.84 -20.10
C GLN A 35 11.09 7.11 -21.26
N ALA A 36 9.88 6.54 -21.19
CA ALA A 36 8.78 6.95 -22.06
C ALA A 36 8.34 8.37 -21.67
N LYS A 37 8.25 9.26 -22.66
CA LYS A 37 7.92 10.69 -22.48
C LYS A 37 6.51 11.03 -22.89
N SER A 38 6.06 10.53 -24.03
CA SER A 38 4.70 10.75 -24.56
C SER A 38 4.15 9.48 -25.24
N ILE A 39 2.83 9.42 -25.35
CA ILE A 39 2.10 8.39 -26.10
C ILE A 39 1.16 9.08 -27.07
N HIS A 40 1.25 8.76 -28.36
CA HIS A 40 0.40 9.31 -29.41
C HIS A 40 -0.31 8.20 -30.19
N PHE A 41 -1.49 8.50 -30.73
CA PHE A 41 -2.24 7.58 -31.59
C PHE A 41 -2.10 8.02 -33.05
N ILE A 42 -1.41 7.24 -33.88
CA ILE A 42 -1.18 7.54 -35.29
C ILE A 42 -1.70 6.37 -36.13
N ASN A 43 -2.72 6.62 -36.97
CA ASN A 43 -3.31 5.64 -37.89
C ASN A 43 -3.73 4.33 -37.19
N GLY A 44 -4.28 4.42 -35.98
CA GLY A 44 -4.70 3.25 -35.19
C GLY A 44 -3.58 2.51 -34.46
N SER A 45 -2.32 2.94 -34.59
CA SER A 45 -1.19 2.42 -33.81
C SER A 45 -0.82 3.38 -32.69
N MET A 46 -0.39 2.83 -31.55
CA MET A 46 0.16 3.63 -30.46
C MET A 46 1.67 3.83 -30.66
N VAL A 47 2.11 5.08 -30.57
CA VAL A 47 3.51 5.50 -30.73
C VAL A 47 4.03 6.01 -29.40
N ILE A 48 5.11 5.40 -28.89
CA ILE A 48 5.78 5.86 -27.68
C ILE A 48 7.03 6.67 -28.07
N ASN A 49 7.13 7.89 -27.56
CA ASN A 49 8.33 8.72 -27.68
C ASN A 49 9.25 8.50 -26.46
N GLN A 50 10.54 8.26 -26.70
CA GLN A 50 11.54 8.00 -25.66
C GLN A 50 12.62 9.10 -25.57
N GLY A 51 12.38 10.27 -26.18
CA GLY A 51 13.33 11.36 -26.32
C GLY A 51 13.86 11.50 -27.76
N ALA A 52 15.11 11.95 -27.91
CA ALA A 52 15.69 12.29 -29.22
C ALA A 52 15.90 11.10 -30.17
N ILE A 53 15.65 9.86 -29.72
CA ILE A 53 16.04 8.64 -30.42
C ILE A 53 14.83 7.70 -30.44
N SER A 54 14.19 7.62 -31.61
CA SER A 54 13.19 6.64 -32.05
C SER A 54 11.77 6.70 -31.47
N GLU A 55 10.81 6.76 -32.40
CA GLU A 55 9.41 6.38 -32.21
C GLU A 55 9.27 4.87 -32.37
N ARG A 56 8.43 4.25 -31.54
CA ARG A 56 8.11 2.81 -31.65
C ARG A 56 6.61 2.60 -31.65
N LYS A 57 6.14 1.74 -32.54
CA LYS A 57 4.73 1.38 -32.72
C LYS A 57 4.39 0.11 -31.96
N PHE A 58 3.23 0.12 -31.31
CA PHE A 58 2.71 -1.02 -30.55
C PHE A 58 1.22 -1.22 -30.83
N ASP A 59 0.80 -2.48 -30.91
CA ASP A 59 -0.61 -2.85 -31.04
C ASP A 59 -1.36 -2.74 -29.71
N LYS A 60 -0.68 -3.07 -28.59
CA LYS A 60 -1.21 -3.04 -27.22
C LYS A 60 -0.18 -2.42 -26.27
N ILE A 61 -0.64 -1.61 -25.32
CA ILE A 61 0.21 -1.00 -24.28
C ILE A 61 -0.34 -1.35 -22.90
N ILE A 62 0.55 -1.79 -22.01
CA ILE A 62 0.25 -1.98 -20.58
C ILE A 62 1.08 -0.97 -19.78
N ILE A 63 0.41 -0.06 -19.09
CA ILE A 63 1.04 1.04 -18.35
C ILE A 63 1.13 0.65 -16.86
N CYS A 64 2.37 0.47 -16.39
CA CYS A 64 2.71 0.00 -15.04
C CYS A 64 3.68 0.98 -14.35
N PRO A 65 3.29 2.22 -14.04
CA PRO A 65 4.20 3.29 -13.63
C PRO A 65 4.75 3.10 -12.19
N GLY A 66 4.34 2.02 -11.51
CA GLY A 66 4.67 1.77 -10.12
C GLY A 66 3.84 2.65 -9.18
N VAL A 67 4.48 3.09 -8.11
CA VAL A 67 3.86 3.83 -7.01
C VAL A 67 4.36 5.27 -7.06
N SER A 68 3.44 6.24 -6.98
CA SER A 68 3.80 7.67 -6.94
C SER A 68 4.49 8.03 -5.62
N VAL A 69 5.18 9.17 -5.59
CA VAL A 69 5.81 9.67 -4.37
C VAL A 69 4.72 10.07 -3.35
N PRO A 70 4.89 9.76 -2.06
CA PRO A 70 4.01 10.25 -0.99
C PRO A 70 3.82 11.77 -1.02
N ASN A 71 2.61 12.23 -0.72
CA ASN A 71 2.30 13.67 -0.67
C ASN A 71 3.09 14.35 0.44
N ASN A 72 3.66 15.53 0.13
CA ASN A 72 4.20 16.43 1.15
C ASN A 72 3.06 17.18 1.86
N ILE A 73 2.32 16.47 2.71
CA ILE A 73 1.09 16.95 3.38
C ILE A 73 1.34 18.21 4.21
N TYR A 74 2.57 18.39 4.71
CA TYR A 74 2.96 19.50 5.58
C TYR A 74 3.80 20.56 4.86
N GLY A 75 3.96 20.47 3.52
CA GLY A 75 4.66 21.48 2.73
C GLY A 75 6.12 21.70 3.14
N VAL A 76 6.79 20.67 3.69
CA VAL A 76 8.17 20.79 4.17
C VAL A 76 9.12 20.88 2.98
N ASN A 77 9.65 22.06 2.71
CA ASN A 77 10.57 22.33 1.60
C ASN A 77 12.03 22.30 2.09
N ASN A 78 12.54 21.11 2.40
CA ASN A 78 13.95 20.91 2.75
C ASN A 78 14.43 19.50 2.37
N GLU A 79 14.91 19.33 1.14
CA GLU A 79 15.31 18.01 0.61
C GLU A 79 16.51 17.37 1.33
N SER A 80 17.29 18.15 2.09
CA SER A 80 18.43 17.61 2.85
C SER A 80 18.01 16.90 4.13
N ARG A 81 16.85 17.24 4.69
CA ARG A 81 16.37 16.73 5.99
C ARG A 81 14.96 16.13 5.94
N TYR A 82 14.24 16.32 4.84
CA TYR A 82 12.96 15.72 4.56
C TYR A 82 13.08 14.72 3.42
N PHE A 83 12.84 13.44 3.73
CA PHE A 83 12.79 12.37 2.75
C PHE A 83 11.34 12.13 2.32
N SER A 84 11.00 12.56 1.10
CA SER A 84 9.67 12.39 0.50
C SER A 84 9.27 10.91 0.30
N SER A 85 10.27 10.03 0.18
CA SER A 85 10.12 8.59 0.23
C SER A 85 11.29 7.99 1.01
N PRO A 86 11.06 6.96 1.85
CA PRO A 86 12.14 6.32 2.57
C PRO A 86 13.00 5.44 1.66
N TYR A 87 12.51 5.01 0.50
CA TYR A 87 13.22 4.10 -0.39
C TYR A 87 14.17 4.83 -1.36
N PRO A 88 15.33 4.23 -1.75
CA PRO A 88 15.90 2.99 -1.23
C PRO A 88 16.35 3.12 0.24
N LEU A 89 15.85 2.25 1.10
CA LEU A 89 15.84 2.44 2.55
C LEU A 89 17.23 2.63 3.15
N TYR A 90 18.11 1.64 3.00
CA TYR A 90 19.46 1.69 3.57
C TYR A 90 20.33 2.82 2.97
N LYS A 91 20.08 3.23 1.72
CA LYS A 91 20.77 4.35 1.07
C LYS A 91 20.36 5.70 1.66
N ASN A 92 19.08 5.87 2.00
CA ASN A 92 18.62 7.10 2.64
C ASN A 92 19.03 7.13 4.11
N LEU A 93 18.91 6.01 4.82
CA LEU A 93 19.34 5.90 6.22
C LEU A 93 20.86 5.97 6.43
N SER A 94 21.68 5.75 5.40
CA SER A 94 23.14 5.95 5.52
C SER A 94 23.54 7.43 5.55
N LYS A 95 22.62 8.36 5.28
CA LYS A 95 22.87 9.80 5.28
C LYS A 95 22.66 10.46 6.64
N ILE A 96 22.12 9.74 7.62
CA ILE A 96 21.80 10.28 8.95
C ILE A 96 22.73 9.69 10.01
N SER A 97 23.00 10.45 11.08
CA SER A 97 23.80 9.98 12.21
C SER A 97 23.00 9.02 13.09
N SER A 98 23.68 8.15 13.82
CA SER A 98 23.05 7.16 14.71
C SER A 98 22.34 7.79 15.89
N ASP A 99 22.73 8.99 16.32
CA ASP A 99 22.16 9.73 17.46
C ASP A 99 21.10 10.78 17.06
N SER A 100 20.86 10.95 15.76
CA SER A 100 19.91 11.96 15.25
C SER A 100 18.47 11.68 15.67
N LYS A 101 17.69 12.72 15.98
CA LYS A 101 16.26 12.58 16.23
C LYS A 101 15.49 12.44 14.92
N VAL A 102 14.73 11.37 14.76
CA VAL A 102 14.04 11.04 13.51
C VAL A 102 12.53 11.08 13.71
N ALA A 103 11.81 11.80 12.85
CA ALA A 103 10.36 11.65 12.74
C ALA A 103 9.95 10.81 11.53
N ILE A 104 8.87 10.05 11.69
CA ILE A 104 8.28 9.23 10.64
C ILE A 104 6.81 9.59 10.50
N ILE A 105 6.41 10.06 9.32
CA ILE A 105 5.03 10.40 9.00
C ILE A 105 4.30 9.15 8.51
N GLY A 106 3.30 8.70 9.25
CA GLY A 106 2.57 7.45 9.01
C GLY A 106 2.97 6.35 9.98
N THR A 107 2.05 5.40 10.21
CA THR A 107 2.23 4.28 11.16
C THR A 107 2.09 2.91 10.50
N ALA A 108 1.90 2.84 9.17
CA ALA A 108 1.74 1.59 8.44
C ALA A 108 3.08 0.85 8.23
N LEU A 109 3.09 -0.22 7.42
CA LEU A 109 4.27 -1.08 7.25
C LEU A 109 5.54 -0.34 6.81
N THR A 110 5.44 0.68 5.96
CA THR A 110 6.60 1.50 5.58
C THR A 110 7.26 2.18 6.78
N ALA A 111 6.48 2.65 7.76
CA ALA A 111 7.03 3.19 9.00
C ALA A 111 7.72 2.11 9.84
N ILE A 112 7.13 0.91 9.89
CA ILE A 112 7.72 -0.24 10.58
C ILE A 112 9.04 -0.67 9.92
N ASP A 113 9.14 -0.63 8.59
CA ASP A 113 10.38 -0.93 7.87
C ASP A 113 11.48 0.08 8.19
N ILE A 114 11.15 1.38 8.25
CA ILE A 114 12.11 2.42 8.66
C ILE A 114 12.60 2.17 10.09
N VAL A 115 11.70 1.93 11.04
CA VAL A 115 12.05 1.63 12.44
C VAL A 115 12.97 0.42 12.52
N ARG A 116 12.64 -0.67 11.81
CA ARG A 116 13.48 -1.87 11.78
C ARG A 116 14.87 -1.58 11.23
N ALA A 117 14.97 -0.86 10.12
CA ALA A 117 16.25 -0.54 9.50
C ALA A 117 17.09 0.44 10.34
N LEU A 118 16.47 1.36 11.09
CA LEU A 118 17.14 2.20 12.08
C LEU A 118 17.71 1.35 13.22
N MET A 119 16.91 0.44 13.78
CA MET A 119 17.35 -0.44 14.86
C MET A 119 18.44 -1.43 14.43
N GLU A 120 18.36 -1.97 13.21
CA GLU A 120 19.41 -2.81 12.62
C GLU A 120 20.74 -2.05 12.42
N LYS A 121 20.70 -0.73 12.33
CA LYS A 121 21.88 0.16 12.27
C LYS A 121 22.32 0.67 13.65
N GLU A 122 21.77 0.12 14.73
CA GLU A 122 22.10 0.52 16.11
C GLU A 122 21.86 2.02 16.35
N HIS A 123 20.81 2.57 15.75
CA HIS A 123 20.41 3.95 15.96
C HIS A 123 20.03 4.18 17.44
N SER A 124 20.65 5.18 18.06
CA SER A 124 20.48 5.56 19.47
C SER A 124 19.62 6.83 19.64
N GLY A 125 19.34 7.56 18.55
CA GLY A 125 18.49 8.74 18.55
C GLY A 125 17.01 8.44 18.81
N GLU A 126 16.27 9.48 19.23
CA GLU A 126 14.83 9.39 19.47
C GLU A 126 14.07 9.19 18.14
N ILE A 127 13.17 8.19 18.11
CA ILE A 127 12.31 7.92 16.96
C ILE A 127 10.87 8.32 17.28
N ILE A 128 10.33 9.31 16.57
CA ILE A 128 8.94 9.77 16.71
C ILE A 128 8.14 9.33 15.49
N ILE A 129 7.24 8.37 15.68
CA ILE A 129 6.29 7.94 14.65
C ILE A 129 4.97 8.65 14.89
N PHE A 130 4.34 9.22 13.86
CA PHE A 130 3.04 9.86 14.05
C PHE A 130 2.09 9.66 12.89
N SER A 131 0.80 9.65 13.21
CA SER A 131 -0.28 9.68 12.22
C SER A 131 -1.52 10.32 12.82
N ARG A 132 -2.48 10.69 11.97
CA ARG A 132 -3.77 11.25 12.41
C ARG A 132 -4.49 10.40 13.46
N SER A 133 -4.35 9.08 13.37
CA SER A 133 -5.04 8.14 14.27
C SER A 133 -4.17 7.60 15.40
N GLY A 134 -2.83 7.66 15.26
CA GLY A 134 -1.89 6.99 16.16
C GLY A 134 -2.00 5.46 16.20
N ARG A 135 -2.81 4.84 15.32
CA ARG A 135 -3.00 3.38 15.28
C ARG A 135 -1.85 2.69 14.59
N ILE A 136 -1.52 1.50 15.05
CA ILE A 136 -0.49 0.63 14.49
C ILE A 136 -1.11 -0.57 13.76
N PRO A 137 -0.37 -1.24 12.84
CA PRO A 137 -0.81 -2.46 12.19
C PRO A 137 -1.10 -3.55 13.22
N ARG A 138 -1.95 -4.51 12.85
CA ARG A 138 -2.04 -5.73 13.68
C ARG A 138 -0.75 -6.55 13.53
N ILE A 139 -0.40 -7.35 14.53
CA ILE A 139 0.68 -8.32 14.47
C ILE A 139 0.13 -9.61 13.87
N ARG A 140 0.85 -10.19 12.91
CA ARG A 140 0.52 -11.48 12.31
C ARG A 140 0.75 -12.61 13.31
N ASN A 141 -0.20 -13.53 13.45
CA ASN A 141 0.06 -14.77 14.18
C ASN A 141 0.59 -15.83 13.22
N GLU A 142 1.92 -15.94 13.15
CA GLU A 142 2.62 -16.85 12.22
C GLU A 142 2.39 -18.34 12.52
N LYS A 143 1.87 -18.68 13.71
CA LYS A 143 1.54 -20.06 14.10
C LYS A 143 0.24 -20.56 13.50
N ILE A 144 -0.65 -19.65 13.09
CA ILE A 144 -1.97 -20.00 12.58
C ILE A 144 -1.93 -20.04 11.07
N ILE A 145 -2.12 -21.24 10.53
CA ILE A 145 -2.32 -21.46 9.10
C ILE A 145 -3.79 -21.85 8.94
N THR A 146 -4.57 -20.97 8.32
CA THR A 146 -6.01 -21.19 8.15
C THR A 146 -6.47 -20.73 6.77
N LYS A 147 -7.69 -21.14 6.39
CA LYS A 147 -8.38 -20.74 5.16
C LYS A 147 -9.83 -20.39 5.52
N ALA A 148 -10.50 -19.66 4.65
CA ALA A 148 -11.96 -19.56 4.69
C ALA A 148 -12.55 -20.91 4.27
N ILE A 149 -13.42 -21.47 5.10
CA ILE A 149 -14.07 -22.77 4.88
C ILE A 149 -15.47 -22.55 4.31
N TYR A 150 -16.22 -21.61 4.88
CA TYR A 150 -17.62 -21.35 4.50
C TYR A 150 -17.72 -20.15 3.54
N SER A 151 -16.79 -19.21 3.62
CA SER A 151 -16.75 -18.00 2.79
C SER A 151 -15.81 -18.13 1.59
N THR A 152 -15.93 -19.25 0.86
CA THR A 152 -15.11 -19.50 -0.34
C THR A 152 -15.45 -18.50 -1.47
N PRO A 153 -14.53 -18.26 -2.43
CA PRO A 153 -14.80 -17.39 -3.58
C PRO A 153 -16.09 -17.72 -4.31
N ASN A 154 -16.32 -19.00 -4.65
CA ASN A 154 -17.53 -19.42 -5.34
C ASN A 154 -18.80 -19.11 -4.54
N TYR A 155 -18.76 -19.35 -3.22
CA TYR A 155 -19.90 -19.06 -2.35
C TYR A 155 -20.18 -17.55 -2.27
N VAL A 156 -19.14 -16.73 -2.13
CA VAL A 156 -19.29 -15.26 -2.11
C VAL A 156 -19.81 -14.75 -3.45
N ASP A 157 -19.30 -15.26 -4.57
CA ASP A 157 -19.77 -14.90 -5.90
C ASP A 157 -21.25 -15.27 -6.11
N GLU A 158 -21.69 -16.42 -5.60
CA GLU A 158 -23.11 -16.77 -5.60
C GLU A 158 -23.96 -15.81 -4.78
N LEU A 159 -23.49 -15.42 -3.59
CA LEU A 159 -24.19 -14.44 -2.76
C LEU A 159 -24.30 -13.08 -3.46
N LEU A 160 -23.24 -12.65 -4.16
CA LEU A 160 -23.21 -11.43 -4.95
C LEU A 160 -24.21 -11.51 -6.11
N LYS A 161 -24.23 -12.60 -6.88
CA LYS A 161 -25.20 -12.83 -7.98
C LYS A 161 -26.64 -12.84 -7.49
N LYS A 162 -26.88 -13.38 -6.29
CA LYS A 162 -28.21 -13.39 -5.63
C LYS A 162 -28.54 -12.04 -4.96
N GLY A 163 -27.68 -11.04 -5.05
CA GLY A 163 -27.86 -9.73 -4.44
C GLY A 163 -27.93 -9.77 -2.91
N LYS A 164 -27.26 -10.73 -2.26
CA LYS A 164 -27.29 -10.89 -0.79
C LYS A 164 -26.23 -10.07 -0.04
N ILE A 165 -25.24 -9.55 -0.75
CA ILE A 165 -24.22 -8.65 -0.22
C ILE A 165 -24.41 -7.31 -0.93
N LYS A 166 -24.84 -6.29 -0.18
CA LYS A 166 -25.16 -4.95 -0.73
C LYS A 166 -24.42 -3.81 -0.05
N ASN A 167 -23.89 -4.05 1.14
CA ASN A 167 -23.26 -3.04 1.98
C ASN A 167 -22.15 -3.65 2.86
N ILE A 168 -21.43 -2.80 3.57
CA ILE A 168 -20.32 -3.22 4.44
C ILE A 168 -20.81 -4.08 5.61
N SER A 169 -22.05 -3.90 6.09
CA SER A 169 -22.61 -4.73 7.16
C SER A 169 -22.78 -6.19 6.71
N ASP A 170 -23.08 -6.44 5.44
CA ASP A 170 -23.15 -7.80 4.88
C ASP A 170 -21.76 -8.45 4.81
N ILE A 171 -20.72 -7.67 4.49
CA ILE A 171 -19.32 -8.15 4.53
C ILE A 171 -18.91 -8.49 5.97
N TYR A 172 -19.29 -7.66 6.93
CA TYR A 172 -19.10 -7.97 8.34
C TYR A 172 -19.83 -9.26 8.75
N LYS A 173 -21.06 -9.45 8.27
CA LYS A 173 -21.83 -10.66 8.52
C LYS A 173 -21.15 -11.90 7.94
N LEU A 174 -20.56 -11.82 6.74
CA LEU A 174 -19.78 -12.91 6.15
C LEU A 174 -18.63 -13.34 7.07
N ILE A 175 -17.87 -12.39 7.63
CA ILE A 175 -16.80 -12.67 8.58
C ILE A 175 -17.37 -13.30 9.87
N LYS A 176 -18.48 -12.75 10.38
CA LYS A 176 -19.12 -13.25 11.59
C LYS A 176 -19.61 -14.70 11.42
N ASP A 177 -20.28 -14.99 10.33
CA ASP A 177 -20.83 -16.32 10.05
C ASP A 177 -19.69 -17.36 9.91
N GLU A 178 -18.57 -16.99 9.27
CA GLU A 178 -17.36 -17.84 9.23
C GLU A 178 -16.82 -18.14 10.63
N LEU A 179 -16.74 -17.13 11.50
CA LEU A 179 -16.26 -17.30 12.88
C LEU A 179 -17.21 -18.14 13.73
N ASP A 180 -18.52 -17.90 13.63
CA ASP A 180 -19.55 -18.61 14.40
C ASP A 180 -19.59 -20.10 14.03
N ASN A 181 -19.53 -20.43 12.73
CA ASN A 181 -19.46 -21.82 12.27
C ASN A 181 -18.21 -22.56 12.81
N ARG A 182 -17.14 -21.82 13.12
CA ARG A 182 -15.91 -22.33 13.73
C ARG A 182 -15.90 -22.23 15.25
N LYS A 183 -16.98 -21.73 15.88
CA LYS A 183 -17.08 -21.46 17.32
C LYS A 183 -15.99 -20.51 17.83
N ILE A 184 -15.52 -19.59 17.00
CA ILE A 184 -14.51 -18.60 17.36
C ILE A 184 -15.23 -17.31 17.81
N PRO A 185 -14.97 -16.81 19.03
CA PRO A 185 -15.63 -15.60 19.50
C PRO A 185 -15.18 -14.38 18.67
N ILE A 186 -16.13 -13.58 18.18
CA ILE A 186 -15.84 -12.36 17.40
C ILE A 186 -15.33 -11.20 18.27
N TYR A 187 -15.59 -11.23 19.57
CA TYR A 187 -15.32 -10.12 20.49
C TYR A 187 -13.85 -9.64 20.45
N PRO A 188 -12.82 -10.49 20.46
CA PRO A 188 -11.44 -10.01 20.37
C PRO A 188 -11.12 -9.26 19.05
N LEU A 189 -11.68 -9.70 17.92
CA LEU A 189 -11.57 -8.99 16.65
C LEU A 189 -12.23 -7.61 16.74
N LEU A 190 -13.46 -7.53 17.23
CA LEU A 190 -14.18 -6.25 17.39
C LEU A 190 -13.46 -5.31 18.36
N LYS A 191 -12.92 -5.86 19.45
CA LYS A 191 -12.15 -5.12 20.45
C LYS A 191 -10.85 -4.56 19.91
N TRP A 192 -10.21 -5.21 18.93
CA TRP A 192 -9.11 -4.60 18.18
C TRP A 192 -9.62 -3.48 17.26
N PHE A 193 -10.69 -3.74 16.51
CA PHE A 193 -11.17 -2.82 15.47
C PHE A 193 -11.83 -1.54 16.00
N LEU A 194 -12.59 -1.62 17.09
CA LEU A 194 -13.41 -0.53 17.62
C LEU A 194 -12.69 0.28 18.71
N TRP A 195 -11.92 -0.38 19.58
CA TRP A 195 -11.37 0.31 20.74
C TRP A 195 -10.09 1.05 20.38
N ARG A 196 -9.87 2.17 21.06
CA ARG A 196 -8.63 2.94 20.98
C ARG A 196 -7.80 2.69 22.24
N ARG A 197 -6.51 2.44 22.03
CA ARG A 197 -5.50 2.24 23.06
C ARG A 197 -4.28 3.07 22.69
N ASN A 198 -3.44 3.40 23.68
CA ASN A 198 -2.07 3.80 23.37
C ASN A 198 -1.31 2.62 22.75
N ALA A 199 -0.19 2.89 22.08
CA ALA A 199 0.53 1.86 21.32
C ALA A 199 1.02 0.70 22.21
N VAL A 200 1.52 0.98 23.41
CA VAL A 200 1.99 -0.04 24.36
C VAL A 200 0.86 -1.01 24.74
N SER A 201 -0.28 -0.47 25.17
CA SER A 201 -1.46 -1.27 25.54
C SER A 201 -2.04 -2.02 24.33
N GLU A 202 -1.95 -1.45 23.13
CA GLU A 202 -2.36 -2.10 21.90
C GLU A 202 -1.48 -3.29 21.54
N ILE A 203 -0.15 -3.16 21.63
CA ILE A 203 0.77 -4.28 21.39
C ILE A 203 0.59 -5.37 22.46
N LYS A 204 0.50 -5.00 23.75
CA LYS A 204 0.21 -5.97 24.84
C LYS A 204 -1.08 -6.75 24.55
N TYR A 205 -2.12 -6.06 24.10
CA TYR A 205 -3.37 -6.71 23.70
C TYR A 205 -3.17 -7.70 22.55
N GLN A 206 -2.51 -7.31 21.46
CA GLN A 206 -2.27 -8.18 20.32
C GLN A 206 -1.38 -9.38 20.67
N LEU A 207 -0.34 -9.18 21.49
CA LEU A 207 0.50 -10.28 22.00
C LEU A 207 -0.30 -11.26 22.86
N SER A 208 -1.27 -10.78 23.65
CA SER A 208 -2.15 -11.67 24.43
C SER A 208 -3.02 -12.57 23.53
N LEU A 209 -3.49 -12.05 22.39
CA LEU A 209 -4.24 -12.83 21.39
C LEU A 209 -3.36 -13.91 20.74
N ILE A 210 -2.10 -13.59 20.47
CA ILE A 210 -1.14 -14.55 19.93
C ILE A 210 -0.84 -15.64 20.96
N ALA A 211 -0.62 -15.26 22.23
CA ALA A 211 -0.36 -16.20 23.31
C ALA A 211 -1.53 -17.16 23.57
N SER A 212 -2.78 -16.68 23.42
CA SER A 212 -3.98 -17.50 23.56
C SER A 212 -4.35 -18.27 22.28
N ASN A 213 -3.52 -18.23 21.23
CA ASN A 213 -3.81 -18.80 19.91
C ASN A 213 -5.18 -18.37 19.34
N TYR A 214 -5.57 -17.11 19.55
CA TYR A 214 -6.83 -16.62 19.01
C TYR A 214 -6.76 -16.53 17.46
N GLU A 215 -7.60 -17.31 16.78
CA GLU A 215 -7.55 -17.43 15.33
C GLU A 215 -8.32 -16.37 14.54
N GLY A 216 -9.28 -15.69 15.18
CA GLY A 216 -10.28 -14.89 14.47
C GLY A 216 -9.71 -13.81 13.55
N MET A 217 -8.53 -13.25 13.88
CA MET A 217 -7.83 -12.28 13.01
C MET A 217 -7.42 -12.89 11.66
N GLU A 218 -6.82 -14.08 11.68
CA GLU A 218 -6.35 -14.73 10.45
C GLU A 218 -7.52 -15.34 9.67
N VAL A 219 -8.58 -15.78 10.36
CA VAL A 219 -9.83 -16.20 9.70
C VAL A 219 -10.44 -15.06 8.91
N ALA A 220 -10.65 -13.91 9.55
CA ALA A 220 -11.23 -12.74 8.88
C ALA A 220 -10.37 -12.24 7.72
N LEU A 221 -9.03 -12.29 7.85
CA LEU A 221 -8.14 -11.98 6.72
C LEU A 221 -8.36 -12.95 5.55
N ASN A 222 -8.50 -14.25 5.82
CA ASN A 222 -8.71 -15.27 4.79
C ASN A 222 -10.11 -15.25 4.17
N VAL A 223 -11.11 -14.68 4.85
CA VAL A 223 -12.41 -14.33 4.24
C VAL A 223 -12.25 -13.15 3.29
N LEU A 224 -11.55 -12.10 3.72
CA LEU A 224 -11.46 -10.85 2.95
C LEU A 224 -10.54 -10.99 1.73
N HIS A 225 -9.31 -11.44 1.93
CA HIS A 225 -8.25 -11.39 0.92
C HIS A 225 -8.60 -12.01 -0.44
N PRO A 226 -9.16 -13.23 -0.53
CA PRO A 226 -9.53 -13.81 -1.83
C PRO A 226 -10.76 -13.13 -2.46
N ASN A 227 -11.65 -12.55 -1.65
CA ASN A 227 -12.95 -12.03 -2.09
C ASN A 227 -12.96 -10.50 -2.31
N ILE A 228 -11.91 -9.79 -1.89
CA ILE A 228 -11.98 -8.34 -1.65
C ILE A 228 -12.31 -7.50 -2.88
N GLU A 229 -11.89 -7.88 -4.09
CA GLU A 229 -12.22 -7.06 -5.28
C GLU A 229 -13.66 -7.23 -5.68
N ASN A 230 -14.19 -8.46 -5.68
CA ASN A 230 -15.59 -8.70 -6.03
C ASN A 230 -16.50 -8.02 -5.00
N LEU A 231 -16.12 -8.10 -3.71
CA LEU A 231 -16.79 -7.36 -2.64
C LEU A 231 -16.71 -5.84 -2.87
N TRP A 232 -15.52 -5.30 -3.13
CA TRP A 232 -15.34 -3.85 -3.35
C TRP A 232 -16.14 -3.37 -4.55
N GLU A 233 -16.01 -4.06 -5.68
CA GLU A 233 -16.69 -3.74 -6.94
C GLU A 233 -18.20 -3.69 -6.77
N SER A 234 -18.78 -4.67 -6.07
CA SER A 234 -20.22 -4.77 -5.84
C SER A 234 -20.81 -3.69 -4.93
N LEU A 235 -19.97 -3.00 -4.14
CA LEU A 235 -20.47 -1.99 -3.22
C LEU A 235 -20.98 -0.77 -3.99
N PRO A 236 -22.15 -0.23 -3.61
CA PRO A 236 -22.64 1.03 -4.17
C PRO A 236 -21.69 2.18 -3.78
N GLU A 237 -21.73 3.27 -4.54
CA GLU A 237 -20.84 4.41 -4.32
C GLU A 237 -20.91 4.97 -2.90
N SER A 238 -22.12 5.04 -2.32
CA SER A 238 -22.32 5.53 -0.94
C SER A 238 -21.53 4.71 0.08
N GLU A 239 -21.52 3.39 -0.07
CA GLU A 239 -20.76 2.47 0.80
C GLU A 239 -19.25 2.60 0.55
N LYS A 240 -18.80 2.76 -0.70
CA LYS A 240 -17.38 3.02 -1.02
C LYS A 240 -16.90 4.34 -0.39
N ARG A 241 -17.69 5.41 -0.44
CA ARG A 241 -17.39 6.69 0.22
C ARG A 241 -17.32 6.52 1.73
N TYR A 242 -18.33 5.90 2.33
CA TYR A 242 -18.35 5.63 3.78
C TYR A 242 -17.15 4.79 4.22
N PHE A 243 -16.78 3.76 3.46
CA PHE A 243 -15.58 2.97 3.70
C PHE A 243 -14.32 3.83 3.70
N ASN A 244 -14.12 4.64 2.65
CA ASN A 244 -12.95 5.49 2.50
C ASN A 244 -12.81 6.49 3.64
N ASP A 245 -13.94 7.07 4.08
CA ASP A 245 -13.96 8.09 5.11
C ASP A 245 -13.79 7.54 6.53
N LYS A 246 -14.42 6.40 6.83
CA LYS A 246 -14.57 5.92 8.22
C LYS A 246 -13.81 4.64 8.55
N ILE A 247 -13.52 3.81 7.55
CA ILE A 247 -13.06 2.42 7.76
C ILE A 247 -11.67 2.17 7.21
N ARG A 248 -11.34 2.75 6.05
CA ARG A 248 -10.18 2.41 5.23
C ARG A 248 -8.86 2.36 6.00
N THR A 249 -8.58 3.34 6.86
CA THR A 249 -7.33 3.35 7.64
C THR A 249 -7.21 2.10 8.52
N LYS A 250 -8.27 1.73 9.24
CA LYS A 250 -8.26 0.53 10.10
C LYS A 250 -8.21 -0.74 9.26
N PHE A 251 -8.94 -0.77 8.15
CA PHE A 251 -8.92 -1.87 7.21
C PHE A 251 -7.51 -2.12 6.64
N MET A 252 -6.80 -1.08 6.21
CA MET A 252 -5.44 -1.23 5.67
C MET A 252 -4.45 -1.71 6.73
N LEU A 253 -4.56 -1.24 7.98
CA LEU A 253 -3.76 -1.73 9.11
C LEU A 253 -4.09 -3.19 9.48
N PHE A 254 -5.30 -3.66 9.18
CA PHE A 254 -5.73 -5.04 9.38
C PHE A 254 -5.23 -5.96 8.25
N MET A 255 -5.39 -5.54 6.99
CA MET A 255 -5.02 -6.32 5.81
C MET A 255 -3.50 -6.47 5.65
N ASN A 256 -2.74 -5.54 6.22
CA ASN A 256 -1.28 -5.50 6.11
C ASN A 256 -0.65 -5.65 7.51
N PRO A 257 -0.75 -6.84 8.12
CA PRO A 257 -0.20 -7.06 9.45
C PRO A 257 1.33 -7.00 9.44
N MET A 258 1.92 -6.48 10.50
CA MET A 258 3.37 -6.54 10.71
C MET A 258 3.80 -7.93 11.21
N PRO A 259 5.02 -8.40 10.88
CA PRO A 259 5.58 -9.63 11.44
C PRO A 259 5.72 -9.57 12.97
N LEU A 260 5.70 -10.73 13.64
CA LEU A 260 5.81 -10.78 15.11
C LEU A 260 7.12 -10.15 15.60
N LYS A 261 8.23 -10.45 14.94
CA LYS A 261 9.54 -9.86 15.26
C LYS A 261 9.53 -8.33 15.21
N ALA A 262 8.82 -7.75 14.24
CA ALA A 262 8.69 -6.30 14.11
C ALA A 262 7.83 -5.70 15.24
N GLY A 263 6.74 -6.39 15.61
CA GLY A 263 5.90 -5.98 16.74
C GLY A 263 6.63 -6.01 18.08
N LEU A 264 7.47 -7.03 18.33
CA LEU A 264 8.28 -7.13 19.55
C LEU A 264 9.37 -6.05 19.61
N LEU A 265 10.01 -5.76 18.48
CA LEU A 265 11.01 -4.68 18.38
C LEU A 265 10.36 -3.31 18.67
N LEU A 266 9.21 -3.03 18.07
CA LEU A 266 8.45 -1.82 18.34
C LEU A 266 8.05 -1.73 19.83
N PHE A 267 7.60 -2.84 20.41
CA PHE A 267 7.23 -2.90 21.83
C PHE A 267 8.39 -2.56 22.75
N HIS A 268 9.56 -3.13 22.51
CA HIS A 268 10.75 -2.89 23.30
C HIS A 268 11.18 -1.41 23.26
N GLY A 269 11.22 -0.81 22.06
CA GLY A 269 11.57 0.60 21.92
C GLY A 269 10.55 1.55 22.56
N LEU A 270 9.25 1.19 22.56
CA LEU A 270 8.22 1.95 23.27
C LEU A 270 8.39 1.88 24.80
N GLU A 271 8.67 0.69 25.35
CA GLU A 271 8.85 0.51 26.80
C GLU A 271 10.15 1.18 27.30
N GLN A 272 11.18 1.22 26.47
CA GLN A 272 12.45 1.91 26.78
C GLN A 272 12.40 3.43 26.56
N GLY A 273 11.34 3.94 25.93
CA GLY A 273 11.25 5.36 25.58
C GLY A 273 12.22 5.81 24.48
N THR A 274 12.71 4.89 23.64
CA THR A 274 13.50 5.22 22.44
C THR A 274 12.60 5.45 21.21
N ILE A 275 11.39 4.87 21.23
CA ILE A 275 10.35 5.08 20.22
C ILE A 275 9.14 5.73 20.88
N TYR A 276 8.56 6.72 20.19
CA TYR A 276 7.30 7.36 20.57
C TYR A 276 6.30 7.27 19.43
N ILE A 277 5.05 6.88 19.74
CA ILE A 277 3.94 7.00 18.80
C ILE A 277 3.06 8.16 19.23
N LYS A 278 2.98 9.18 18.37
CA LYS A 278 2.20 10.39 18.57
C LYS A 278 0.99 10.43 17.65
N LYS A 279 -0.06 11.09 18.14
CA LYS A 279 -1.24 11.48 17.35
C LYS A 279 -1.33 13.00 17.34
N ASP A 280 -2.24 13.52 16.53
CA ASP A 280 -2.58 14.95 16.53
C ASP A 280 -1.39 15.88 16.23
N VAL A 281 -0.42 15.44 15.42
CA VAL A 281 0.55 16.35 14.79
C VAL A 281 -0.19 17.13 13.71
N ILE A 282 -0.32 18.44 13.90
CA ILE A 282 -1.12 19.33 13.07
C ILE A 282 -0.29 20.06 12.01
N ASP A 283 1.01 20.24 12.25
CA ASP A 283 1.88 20.97 11.33
C ASP A 283 3.36 20.56 11.49
N ILE A 284 4.18 20.86 10.49
CA ILE A 284 5.64 20.71 10.53
C ILE A 284 6.24 21.99 9.98
N LYS A 285 6.96 22.73 10.82
CA LYS A 285 7.61 23.98 10.41
C LYS A 285 9.11 23.81 10.34
N TRP A 286 9.69 24.43 9.32
CA TRP A 286 11.12 24.67 9.25
C TRP A 286 11.43 26.08 9.77
N LYS A 287 12.31 26.17 10.76
CA LYS A 287 12.96 27.42 11.17
C LYS A 287 14.47 27.22 11.06
N GLU A 288 15.13 26.99 12.19
CA GLU A 288 16.54 26.57 12.27
C GLU A 288 16.68 25.03 12.29
N LYS A 289 15.63 24.34 12.77
CA LYS A 289 15.45 22.89 12.78
C LYS A 289 14.03 22.53 12.31
N LEU A 290 13.78 21.24 12.08
CA LEU A 290 12.44 20.73 11.85
C LEU A 290 11.69 20.64 13.18
N SER A 291 10.54 21.32 13.28
CA SER A 291 9.70 21.28 14.48
C SER A 291 8.34 20.68 14.14
N LEU A 292 8.03 19.56 14.79
CA LEU A 292 6.70 18.94 14.77
C LEU A 292 5.79 19.72 15.72
N ILE A 293 4.66 20.22 15.22
CA ILE A 293 3.66 20.93 16.02
C ILE A 293 2.53 19.97 16.37
N VAL A 294 2.32 19.75 17.65
CA VAL A 294 1.26 18.89 18.18
C VAL A 294 0.07 19.75 18.60
N LYS A 295 -1.15 19.21 18.53
CA LYS A 295 -2.40 19.93 18.82
C LYS A 295 -2.48 20.56 20.22
N ASP A 296 -1.71 20.07 21.18
CA ASP A 296 -1.58 20.66 22.52
C ASP A 296 -0.59 21.83 22.57
N GLU A 297 -0.24 22.40 21.41
CA GLU A 297 0.73 23.49 21.21
C GLU A 297 2.16 23.15 21.68
N SER A 298 2.42 21.88 22.06
CA SER A 298 3.78 21.41 22.24
C SER A 298 4.47 21.24 20.89
N TYR A 299 5.77 21.52 20.87
CA TYR A 299 6.60 21.23 19.70
C TYR A 299 7.72 20.25 20.05
N LYS A 300 8.11 19.45 19.06
CA LYS A 300 9.24 18.53 19.15
C LYS A 300 10.20 18.79 18.00
N GLU A 301 11.44 19.12 18.35
CA GLU A 301 12.51 19.25 17.37
C GLU A 301 13.03 17.88 16.93
N VAL A 302 13.22 17.74 15.63
CA VAL A 302 13.80 16.56 14.98
C VAL A 302 14.84 16.99 13.96
N ASP A 303 15.79 16.10 13.68
CA ASP A 303 16.86 16.35 12.72
C ASP A 303 16.46 15.94 11.30
N TYR A 304 15.69 14.85 11.19
CA TYR A 304 15.25 14.26 9.92
C TYR A 304 13.79 13.82 9.97
N ILE A 305 13.12 13.89 8.82
CA ILE A 305 11.75 13.42 8.65
C ILE A 305 11.68 12.47 7.47
N PHE A 306 11.07 11.30 7.68
CA PHE A 306 10.72 10.35 6.62
C PHE A 306 9.23 10.34 6.40
N ASN A 307 8.82 10.60 5.16
CA ASN A 307 7.43 10.45 4.77
C ASN A 307 7.11 9.00 4.42
N ALA A 308 6.46 8.30 5.36
CA ALA A 308 6.00 6.92 5.20
C ALA A 308 4.48 6.83 4.96
N THR A 309 3.87 7.90 4.46
CA THR A 309 2.45 7.88 4.09
C THR A 309 2.25 7.16 2.76
N SER A 310 1.07 6.57 2.58
CA SER A 310 0.70 6.06 1.26
C SER A 310 0.61 7.23 0.27
N PRO A 311 0.95 7.01 -1.01
CA PRO A 311 0.82 8.06 -2.01
C PRO A 311 -0.61 8.52 -2.18
N SER A 312 -0.76 9.70 -2.79
CA SER A 312 -2.08 10.25 -3.10
C SER A 312 -2.89 9.27 -3.93
N TYR A 313 -4.20 9.26 -3.68
CA TYR A 313 -5.16 8.64 -4.58
C TYR A 313 -5.77 9.66 -5.55
N GLU A 314 -5.52 10.96 -5.35
CA GLU A 314 -6.02 12.05 -6.21
C GLU A 314 -5.15 12.22 -7.45
N LEU A 315 -5.77 12.25 -8.63
CA LEU A 315 -5.09 12.21 -9.93
C LEU A 315 -4.28 13.48 -10.22
N ASP A 316 -4.75 14.65 -9.77
CA ASP A 316 -4.08 15.96 -9.92
C ASP A 316 -2.72 16.00 -9.20
N LYS A 317 -2.48 15.02 -8.30
CA LYS A 317 -1.21 14.80 -7.61
C LYS A 317 -0.43 13.61 -8.17
N PHE A 318 -1.05 12.74 -8.98
CA PHE A 318 -0.34 11.80 -9.85
C PHE A 318 0.29 12.54 -11.04
N THR A 319 -0.38 13.51 -11.67
CA THR A 319 0.23 14.26 -12.79
C THR A 319 1.39 15.16 -12.34
N LYS A 320 1.41 15.60 -11.07
CA LYS A 320 2.56 16.26 -10.43
C LYS A 320 3.67 15.26 -10.07
N GLY A 321 4.42 14.84 -11.09
CA GLY A 321 5.65 14.05 -10.93
C GLY A 321 5.61 12.65 -11.55
N THR A 322 4.44 12.17 -12.00
CA THR A 322 4.32 10.92 -12.76
C THR A 322 3.94 11.23 -14.22
N SER A 323 4.97 11.55 -15.00
CA SER A 323 5.06 11.60 -16.48
C SER A 323 4.04 12.43 -17.27
N ASP A 324 4.54 13.21 -18.23
CA ASP A 324 3.75 13.93 -19.26
C ASP A 324 2.69 13.03 -19.92
N ILE A 325 2.98 11.73 -20.09
CA ILE A 325 2.08 10.70 -20.62
C ILE A 325 0.69 10.66 -19.96
N LEU A 326 0.61 10.64 -18.62
CA LEU A 326 -0.69 10.48 -17.96
C LEU A 326 -1.55 11.72 -18.16
N SER A 327 -0.93 12.90 -18.10
CA SER A 327 -1.59 14.18 -18.36
C SER A 327 -2.09 14.24 -19.81
N GLU A 328 -1.25 13.90 -20.78
CA GLU A 328 -1.62 13.83 -22.21
C GLU A 328 -2.81 12.89 -22.44
N LEU A 329 -2.78 11.67 -21.90
CA LEU A 329 -3.86 10.71 -22.07
C LEU A 329 -5.18 11.15 -21.40
N ILE A 330 -5.11 11.94 -20.32
CA ILE A 330 -6.30 12.55 -19.71
C ILE A 330 -6.83 13.68 -20.61
N ASP A 331 -5.96 14.58 -21.05
CA ASP A 331 -6.31 15.74 -21.86
C ASP A 331 -6.90 15.33 -23.23
N GLU A 332 -6.39 14.25 -23.81
CA GLU A 332 -6.89 13.63 -25.05
C GLU A 332 -8.15 12.76 -24.84
N ASN A 333 -8.73 12.74 -23.63
CA ASN A 333 -9.90 11.95 -23.24
C ASN A 333 -9.74 10.42 -23.37
N HIS A 334 -8.51 9.91 -23.40
CA HIS A 334 -8.22 8.49 -23.35
C HIS A 334 -8.33 7.91 -21.94
N LEU A 335 -8.29 8.75 -20.89
CA LEU A 335 -8.44 8.34 -19.50
C LEU A 335 -9.53 9.11 -18.77
N LYS A 336 -10.26 8.39 -17.90
CA LYS A 336 -11.19 8.98 -16.96
C LYS A 336 -10.68 8.80 -15.53
N VAL A 337 -10.89 9.80 -14.69
CA VAL A 337 -10.58 9.72 -13.26
C VAL A 337 -11.63 8.89 -12.56
N SER A 338 -11.23 8.00 -11.65
CA SER A 338 -12.20 7.33 -10.80
C SER A 338 -12.59 8.23 -9.61
N PRO A 339 -13.88 8.31 -9.23
CA PRO A 339 -14.32 9.14 -8.10
C PRO A 339 -13.79 8.65 -6.74
N PHE A 340 -13.14 7.48 -6.71
CA PHE A 340 -12.51 6.89 -5.53
C PHE A 340 -10.97 6.96 -5.60
N GLY A 341 -10.44 7.80 -6.48
CA GLY A 341 -9.02 7.97 -6.77
C GLY A 341 -8.58 7.20 -8.00
N GLY A 342 -7.33 7.40 -8.41
CA GLY A 342 -6.71 6.75 -9.57
C GLY A 342 -7.46 7.02 -10.88
N ILE A 343 -7.23 6.14 -11.87
CA ILE A 343 -7.95 6.15 -13.14
C ILE A 343 -9.03 5.07 -13.16
N SER A 344 -10.07 5.31 -13.95
CA SER A 344 -11.10 4.35 -14.29
C SER A 344 -10.56 3.37 -15.33
N VAL A 345 -10.71 2.09 -15.02
CA VAL A 345 -10.43 0.96 -15.91
C VAL A 345 -11.60 -0.02 -15.79
N ASN A 346 -11.80 -0.85 -16.80
CA ASN A 346 -12.68 -1.99 -16.71
C ASN A 346 -12.12 -2.96 -15.64
N PRO A 347 -12.88 -3.29 -14.59
CA PRO A 347 -12.39 -4.09 -13.47
C PRO A 347 -12.09 -5.55 -13.85
N GLU A 348 -12.69 -6.07 -14.92
CA GLU A 348 -12.54 -7.45 -15.37
C GLU A 348 -11.24 -7.67 -16.15
N ASN A 349 -10.78 -6.67 -16.91
CA ASN A 349 -9.64 -6.80 -17.82
C ASN A 349 -8.56 -5.71 -17.69
N GLY A 350 -8.78 -4.66 -16.91
CA GLY A 350 -7.83 -3.56 -16.69
C GLY A 350 -7.70 -2.56 -17.86
N SER A 351 -8.56 -2.65 -18.88
CA SER A 351 -8.55 -1.73 -20.02
C SER A 351 -9.15 -0.36 -19.68
N SER A 352 -8.60 0.70 -20.28
CA SER A 352 -9.20 2.04 -20.25
C SER A 352 -9.87 2.41 -21.57
N SER A 353 -9.31 1.90 -22.67
CA SER A 353 -9.78 2.01 -24.05
C SER A 353 -9.29 0.78 -24.81
N ASP A 354 -9.62 0.70 -26.11
CA ASP A 354 -9.13 -0.36 -26.96
C ASP A 354 -7.59 -0.39 -26.94
N ASN A 355 -7.04 -1.54 -26.56
CA ASN A 355 -5.61 -1.83 -26.52
C ASN A 355 -4.75 -1.10 -25.45
N ILE A 356 -5.33 -0.28 -24.57
CA ILE A 356 -4.60 0.34 -23.45
C ILE A 356 -5.06 -0.24 -22.12
N TYR A 357 -4.10 -0.80 -21.38
CA TYR A 357 -4.33 -1.42 -20.08
C TYR A 357 -3.50 -0.75 -18.99
N PHE A 358 -4.00 -0.77 -17.76
CA PHE A 358 -3.28 -0.24 -16.61
C PHE A 358 -3.22 -1.24 -15.47
N LEU A 359 -2.11 -1.21 -14.74
CA LEU A 359 -1.87 -2.10 -13.62
C LEU A 359 -1.18 -1.37 -12.47
N GLY A 360 -1.56 -1.73 -11.25
CA GLY A 360 -0.90 -1.31 -10.01
C GLY A 360 -1.55 -0.08 -9.37
N HIS A 361 -0.75 0.76 -8.71
CA HIS A 361 -1.25 1.85 -7.86
C HIS A 361 -2.16 2.84 -8.61
N ILE A 362 -1.94 3.04 -9.91
CA ILE A 362 -2.71 3.97 -10.74
C ILE A 362 -4.19 3.57 -10.88
N THR A 363 -4.51 2.27 -10.76
CA THR A 363 -5.89 1.76 -10.84
C THR A 363 -6.61 1.76 -9.48
N THR A 364 -6.08 2.49 -8.48
CA THR A 364 -6.75 2.59 -7.19
C THR A 364 -8.12 3.22 -7.37
N GLY A 365 -9.10 2.85 -6.54
CA GLY A 365 -10.47 3.32 -6.65
C GLY A 365 -11.35 2.32 -7.39
N VAL A 366 -10.89 1.83 -8.54
CA VAL A 366 -11.45 0.63 -9.18
C VAL A 366 -11.05 -0.61 -8.37
N HIS A 367 -9.76 -0.73 -8.07
CA HIS A 367 -9.24 -1.80 -7.23
C HIS A 367 -8.89 -1.29 -5.84
N LEU A 368 -9.15 -2.13 -4.81
CA LEU A 368 -8.83 -1.77 -3.43
C LEU A 368 -7.40 -2.17 -3.05
N LEU A 369 -6.94 -3.34 -3.51
CA LEU A 369 -5.57 -3.81 -3.28
C LEU A 369 -4.71 -3.63 -4.54
N THR A 370 -4.05 -2.47 -4.64
CA THR A 370 -3.25 -2.08 -5.82
C THR A 370 -1.74 -2.09 -5.61
N ASN A 371 -1.29 -2.21 -4.36
CA ASN A 371 0.13 -2.23 -3.99
C ASN A 371 0.50 -3.48 -3.18
N SER A 372 -0.18 -4.60 -3.46
CA SER A 372 0.16 -5.91 -2.90
C SER A 372 0.52 -6.86 -4.03
N LEU A 373 1.45 -7.79 -3.78
CA LEU A 373 1.86 -8.77 -4.78
C LEU A 373 0.67 -9.61 -5.29
N VAL A 374 -0.28 -9.91 -4.40
CA VAL A 374 -1.49 -10.65 -4.74
C VAL A 374 -2.40 -9.83 -5.64
N GLY A 375 -2.62 -8.56 -5.30
CA GLY A 375 -3.41 -7.63 -6.11
C GLY A 375 -2.82 -7.46 -7.51
N ILE A 376 -1.51 -7.21 -7.58
CA ILE A 376 -0.74 -7.07 -8.83
C ILE A 376 -0.84 -8.34 -9.68
N LYS A 377 -0.64 -9.53 -9.09
CA LYS A 377 -0.73 -10.81 -9.81
C LYS A 377 -2.12 -11.02 -10.39
N ARG A 378 -3.18 -10.70 -9.65
CA ARG A 378 -4.56 -10.84 -10.12
C ARG A 378 -4.86 -9.88 -11.28
N GLN A 379 -4.45 -8.62 -11.18
CA GLN A 379 -4.59 -7.66 -12.28
C GLN A 379 -3.82 -8.12 -13.53
N ALA A 380 -2.57 -8.57 -13.36
CA ALA A 380 -1.77 -9.10 -14.46
C ALA A 380 -2.45 -10.29 -15.16
N ASN A 381 -3.03 -11.22 -14.40
CA ASN A 381 -3.77 -12.36 -14.96
C ASN A 381 -5.01 -11.91 -15.75
N ARG A 382 -5.76 -10.93 -15.25
CA ARG A 382 -6.94 -10.36 -15.94
C ARG A 382 -6.57 -9.73 -17.27
N ILE A 383 -5.54 -8.88 -17.27
CA ILE A 383 -5.03 -8.22 -18.48
C ILE A 383 -4.51 -9.26 -19.47
N SER A 384 -3.68 -10.20 -19.02
CA SER A 384 -3.15 -11.28 -19.87
C SER A 384 -4.28 -12.10 -20.51
N ASN A 385 -5.28 -12.51 -19.74
CA ASN A 385 -6.42 -13.26 -20.26
C ASN A 385 -7.22 -12.46 -21.29
N SER A 386 -7.33 -11.14 -21.14
CA SER A 386 -8.02 -10.28 -22.11
C SER A 386 -7.19 -9.98 -23.36
N ILE A 387 -5.87 -10.13 -23.29
CA ILE A 387 -4.98 -9.86 -24.42
C ILE A 387 -4.86 -11.08 -25.32
N PHE A 388 -4.86 -12.28 -24.73
CA PHE A 388 -4.54 -13.54 -25.40
C PHE A 388 -5.71 -14.53 -25.55
N ASN A 389 -6.85 -14.30 -24.86
CA ASN A 389 -8.13 -14.94 -25.19
C ASN A 389 -8.97 -13.96 -25.99
#